data_AF-A0A2V9K5F6-F1
#
_entry.id   AF-A0A2V9K5F6-F1
#
_cell.length_a   1.000
_cell.length_b   1.000
_cell.length_c   1.000
_cell.angle_alpha   90.00
_cell.angle_beta   90.00
_cell.angle_gamma   90.00
#
_symmetry.space_group_name_H-M   'P 1'
#
loop_
_entity.id
_entity.type
_entity.pdbx_description
1 polymer ?
#
loop_
_entity_poly.entity_id
_entity_poly.type
_entity_poly.pdbx_seq_one_letter_code
_entity_poly.pdbx_strand_id
1 'polypeptide(L)'
;MDRDYKGGTLHVVGILENGFLFMADLVRALHTPVVCHFVKAEMHDLPSGNASLREIVFTPKVDVADKDILLVDAILQSGVTLDHLRQMMLTENARSVRTAFLLEKREERKVDLPTDYVGFKTKSKFLVGFGLGYQEKFRNLPVVATLA
;
A
#
# COMPACT_ATOMS: atom_id res chain seq x y z
N MET A 1 -11.84 11.41 0.33
CA MET A 1 -10.41 11.70 0.53
C MET A 1 -10.15 13.21 0.57
N ASP A 2 -10.51 14.02 -0.44
CA ASP A 2 -10.21 15.48 -0.44
C ASP A 2 -10.66 16.24 0.83
N ARG A 3 -11.80 15.83 1.42
CA ARG A 3 -12.34 16.47 2.64
C ARG A 3 -11.43 16.34 3.85
N ASP A 4 -10.61 15.29 3.89
CA ASP A 4 -9.73 14.96 5.00
C ASP A 4 -8.40 15.72 4.96
N TYR A 5 -8.05 16.30 3.80
CA TYR A 5 -6.75 16.93 3.54
C TYR A 5 -6.89 18.36 3.00
N LYS A 6 -7.91 19.09 3.46
CA LYS A 6 -8.15 20.46 3.00
C LYS A 6 -7.01 21.41 3.43
N GLY A 7 -6.46 22.13 2.47
CA GLY A 7 -5.49 23.21 2.74
C GLY A 7 -4.04 22.75 2.94
N GLY A 8 -3.74 21.47 2.69
CA GLY A 8 -2.38 20.91 2.75
C GLY A 8 -1.98 20.20 1.45
N THR A 9 -0.75 19.68 1.45
CA THR A 9 -0.23 18.81 0.39
C THR A 9 -0.25 17.37 0.87
N LEU A 10 -0.90 16.49 0.11
CA LEU A 10 -0.98 15.07 0.42
C LEU A 10 0.21 14.31 -0.19
N HIS A 11 0.96 13.59 0.63
CA HIS A 11 2.04 12.71 0.15
C HIS A 11 1.47 11.30 -0.06
N VAL A 12 1.29 10.92 -1.32
CA VAL A 12 0.74 9.62 -1.71
C VAL A 12 1.88 8.66 -1.96
N VAL A 13 1.98 7.60 -1.15
CA VAL A 13 3.04 6.60 -1.23
C VAL A 13 2.47 5.30 -1.77
N GLY A 14 2.79 4.99 -3.02
CA GLY A 14 2.41 3.73 -3.68
C GLY A 14 3.37 2.61 -3.34
N ILE A 15 2.83 1.46 -2.92
CA ILE A 15 3.63 0.26 -2.69
C ILE A 15 3.73 -0.51 -4.01
N LEU A 16 4.95 -0.69 -4.49
CA LEU A 16 5.23 -1.46 -5.69
C LEU A 16 5.16 -2.97 -5.40
N GLU A 17 4.70 -3.79 -6.34
CA GLU A 17 4.36 -3.42 -7.73
C GLU A 17 2.86 -3.37 -8.01
N ASN A 18 2.01 -3.83 -7.09
CA ASN A 18 0.61 -4.08 -7.38
C ASN A 18 -0.23 -2.79 -7.43
N GLY A 19 0.09 -1.80 -6.59
CA GLY A 19 -0.74 -0.61 -6.40
C GLY A 19 -0.64 0.46 -7.47
N PHE A 20 0.29 0.37 -8.43
CA PHE A 20 0.64 1.53 -9.27
C PHE A 20 -0.49 2.03 -10.19
N LEU A 21 -1.29 1.12 -10.80
CA LEU A 21 -2.42 1.54 -11.64
C LEU A 21 -3.55 2.15 -10.79
N PHE A 22 -3.87 1.53 -9.65
CA PHE A 22 -4.83 2.09 -8.72
C PHE A 22 -4.41 3.47 -8.22
N MET A 23 -3.14 3.63 -7.83
CA MET A 23 -2.60 4.93 -7.42
C MET A 23 -2.69 5.95 -8.56
N ALA A 24 -2.33 5.59 -9.79
CA ALA A 24 -2.37 6.50 -10.94
C ALA A 24 -3.79 7.02 -11.23
N ASP A 25 -4.80 6.17 -11.10
CA ASP A 25 -6.20 6.57 -11.25
C ASP A 25 -6.67 7.40 -10.06
N LEU A 26 -6.28 7.00 -8.84
CA LEU A 26 -6.63 7.70 -7.61
C LEU A 26 -6.11 9.14 -7.60
N VAL A 27 -4.83 9.35 -7.87
CA VAL A 27 -4.22 10.69 -7.81
C VAL A 27 -4.76 11.63 -8.88
N ARG A 28 -5.19 11.11 -10.04
CA ARG A 28 -5.88 11.90 -11.08
C ARG A 28 -7.28 12.36 -10.66
N ALA A 29 -7.90 11.69 -9.71
CA ALA A 29 -9.22 12.03 -9.19
C ALA A 29 -9.19 12.93 -7.95
N LEU A 30 -8.01 13.19 -7.37
CA LEU A 30 -7.84 14.07 -6.20
C LEU A 30 -7.77 15.54 -6.63
N HIS A 31 -8.40 16.41 -5.86
CA HIS A 31 -8.35 17.86 -6.04
C HIS A 31 -7.33 18.52 -5.09
N THR A 32 -7.02 17.89 -3.96
CA THR A 32 -5.93 18.31 -3.08
C THR A 32 -4.57 18.17 -3.80
N PRO A 33 -3.64 19.14 -3.65
CA PRO A 33 -2.28 18.99 -4.19
C PRO A 33 -1.61 17.70 -3.70
N VAL A 34 -1.02 16.94 -4.62
CA VAL A 34 -0.38 15.65 -4.32
C VAL A 34 1.11 15.65 -4.65
N VAL A 35 1.90 14.98 -3.81
CA VAL A 35 3.26 14.53 -4.14
C VAL A 35 3.25 13.01 -4.16
N CYS A 36 3.69 12.42 -5.28
CA CYS A 36 3.71 10.99 -5.46
C CYS A 36 5.07 10.41 -5.10
N HIS A 37 5.06 9.35 -4.28
CA HIS A 37 6.23 8.54 -3.94
C HIS A 37 5.93 7.08 -4.27
N PHE A 38 6.98 6.32 -4.54
CA PHE A 38 6.89 4.87 -4.68
C PHE A 38 7.89 4.22 -3.76
N VAL A 39 7.49 3.13 -3.12
CA VAL A 39 8.38 2.30 -2.30
C VAL A 39 8.25 0.84 -2.71
N LYS A 40 9.37 0.14 -2.71
CA LYS A 40 9.42 -1.32 -2.85
C LYS A 40 9.82 -1.93 -1.51
N ALA A 41 9.09 -2.95 -1.08
CA ALA A 41 9.43 -3.73 0.09
C ALA A 41 10.31 -4.93 -0.32
N GLU A 42 11.44 -5.08 0.35
CA GLU A 42 12.37 -6.19 0.15
C GLU A 42 12.55 -6.92 1.48
N MET A 43 12.50 -8.26 1.46
CA MET A 43 12.70 -9.07 2.65
C MET A 43 14.11 -9.65 2.64
N HIS A 44 14.85 -9.42 3.72
CA HIS A 44 16.19 -9.96 3.92
C HIS A 44 16.18 -10.95 5.07
N ASP A 45 16.74 -12.14 4.83
CA ASP A 45 16.98 -13.11 5.90
C ASP A 45 18.21 -12.68 6.70
N LEU A 46 18.03 -12.50 8.01
CA LEU A 46 19.12 -12.18 8.91
C LEU A 46 19.76 -13.47 9.43
N PRO A 47 21.10 -13.52 9.59
CA PRO A 47 21.76 -14.65 10.24
C PRO A 47 21.40 -14.64 11.73
N SER A 48 20.44 -15.46 12.13
CA SER A 48 19.97 -15.53 13.53
C SER A 48 19.79 -16.95 14.04
N GLY A 49 20.86 -17.75 14.06
CA GLY A 49 20.86 -19.07 14.72
C GLY A 49 19.64 -19.94 14.39
N ASN A 50 18.92 -20.40 15.42
CA ASN A 50 17.74 -21.28 15.28
C ASN A 50 16.42 -20.54 14.99
N ALA A 51 16.42 -19.21 14.81
CA ALA A 51 15.22 -18.43 14.51
C ALA A 51 15.34 -17.79 13.13
N SER A 52 14.30 -17.85 12.29
CA SER A 52 14.26 -17.11 11.04
C SER A 52 13.82 -15.67 11.31
N LEU A 53 14.77 -14.76 11.54
CA LEU A 53 14.48 -13.33 11.61
C LEU A 53 14.52 -12.75 10.20
N ARG A 54 13.45 -12.09 9.78
CA ARG A 54 13.37 -11.39 8.49
C ARG A 54 13.26 -9.89 8.71
N GLU A 55 14.14 -9.14 8.07
CA GLU A 55 14.07 -7.69 7.99
C GLU A 55 13.27 -7.28 6.76
N ILE A 56 12.42 -6.26 6.89
CA ILE A 56 11.71 -5.65 5.76
C ILE A 56 12.36 -4.29 5.52
N VAL A 57 12.93 -4.11 4.33
CA VAL A 57 13.55 -2.86 3.89
C VAL A 57 12.64 -2.20 2.85
N PHE A 58 12.46 -0.88 2.97
CA PHE A 58 11.69 -0.09 2.01
C PHE A 58 12.59 0.88 1.24
N THR A 59 12.56 0.81 -0.09
CA THR A 59 13.43 1.61 -0.97
C THR A 59 12.64 2.25 -2.11
N PRO A 60 12.89 3.53 -2.45
CA PRO A 60 13.70 4.51 -1.71
C PRO A 60 13.05 4.91 -0.37
N LYS A 61 13.85 5.51 0.51
CA LYS A 61 13.29 6.17 1.71
C LYS A 61 12.47 7.39 1.30
N VAL A 62 11.35 7.59 2.00
CA VAL A 62 10.47 8.74 1.81
C VAL A 62 10.61 9.64 3.01
N ASP A 63 10.90 10.92 2.80
CA ASP A 63 10.86 11.90 3.89
C ASP A 63 9.38 12.18 4.24
N VAL A 64 8.98 11.72 5.43
CA VAL A 64 7.59 11.77 5.93
C VAL A 64 7.37 12.76 7.07
N ALA A 65 8.44 13.35 7.62
CA ALA A 65 8.34 14.22 8.79
C ALA A 65 7.37 15.39 8.54
N ASP A 66 6.47 15.62 9.50
CA ASP A 66 5.42 16.64 9.46
C ASP A 66 4.52 16.59 8.21
N LYS A 67 4.40 15.46 7.51
CA LYS A 67 3.56 15.34 6.31
C LYS A 67 2.33 14.47 6.53
N ASP A 68 1.27 14.79 5.80
CA ASP A 68 0.10 13.94 5.68
C ASP A 68 0.36 12.86 4.63
N ILE A 69 0.37 11.60 5.06
CA ILE A 69 0.71 10.45 4.24
C ILE A 69 -0.55 9.64 3.91
N LEU A 70 -0.71 9.28 2.63
CA LEU A 70 -1.64 8.26 2.18
C LEU A 70 -0.86 7.08 1.60
N LEU A 71 -0.85 5.96 2.32
CA LEU A 71 -0.33 4.69 1.82
C LEU A 71 -1.33 4.07 0.85
N VAL A 72 -0.90 3.76 -0.36
CA VAL A 72 -1.76 3.22 -1.43
C VAL A 72 -1.24 1.86 -1.90
N ASP A 73 -2.10 0.85 -1.85
CA ASP A 73 -1.85 -0.46 -2.47
C ASP A 73 -3.11 -0.99 -3.15
N ALA A 74 -2.98 -1.90 -4.10
CA ALA A 74 -4.11 -2.53 -4.77
C ALA A 74 -4.83 -3.53 -3.86
N ILE A 75 -4.12 -4.25 -2.99
CA ILE A 75 -4.71 -5.32 -2.21
C ILE A 75 -4.21 -5.38 -0.77
N LEU A 76 -5.13 -5.34 0.17
CA LEU A 76 -4.87 -5.62 1.58
C LEU A 76 -5.20 -7.08 1.92
N GLN A 77 -4.15 -7.88 2.15
CA GLN A 77 -4.27 -9.29 2.51
C GLN A 77 -3.85 -9.53 3.98
N SER A 78 -2.58 -9.85 4.25
CA SER A 78 -2.11 -10.06 5.63
C SER A 78 -1.99 -8.75 6.41
N GLY A 79 -1.65 -7.66 5.73
CA GLY A 79 -1.40 -6.34 6.32
C GLY A 79 -0.02 -6.15 6.96
N VAL A 80 0.78 -7.22 7.12
CA VAL A 80 2.04 -7.17 7.90
C VAL A 80 3.04 -6.15 7.35
N THR A 81 3.34 -6.21 6.06
CA THR A 81 4.29 -5.29 5.41
C THR A 81 3.82 -3.84 5.47
N LEU A 82 2.53 -3.60 5.22
CA LEU A 82 1.95 -2.26 5.24
C LEU A 82 1.86 -1.68 6.65
N ASP A 83 1.56 -2.50 7.65
CA ASP A 83 1.59 -2.06 9.05
C ASP A 83 3.01 -1.71 9.47
N HIS A 84 4.01 -2.52 9.11
CA HIS A 84 5.41 -2.18 9.38
C HIS A 84 5.81 -0.84 8.76
N LEU A 85 5.47 -0.60 7.49
CA LEU A 85 5.70 0.68 6.81
C LEU A 85 4.99 1.84 7.52
N ARG A 86 3.73 1.65 7.90
CA ARG A 86 2.93 2.65 8.61
C ARG A 86 3.55 3.00 9.96
N GLN A 87 3.94 2.02 10.76
CA GLN A 87 4.57 2.25 12.06
C GLN A 87 5.92 2.96 11.93
N MET A 88 6.71 2.59 10.91
CA MET A 88 7.96 3.27 10.59
C MET A 88 7.72 4.76 10.30
N MET A 89 6.75 5.09 9.45
CA MET A 89 6.45 6.49 9.11
C MET A 89 5.93 7.30 10.30
N LEU A 90 5.13 6.68 11.18
CA LEU A 90 4.70 7.32 12.43
C LEU A 90 5.87 7.61 13.37
N THR A 91 6.83 6.67 13.46
CA THR A 91 8.05 6.83 14.25
C THR A 91 8.97 7.92 13.68
N GLU A 92 8.94 8.11 12.35
CA GLU A 92 9.64 9.20 11.65
C GLU A 92 8.86 10.53 11.67
N ASN A 93 7.88 10.68 12.57
CA ASN A 93 7.11 11.90 12.82
C ASN A 93 6.23 12.36 11.64
N ALA A 94 5.64 11.42 10.89
CA ALA A 94 4.55 11.75 9.99
C ALA A 94 3.39 12.42 10.75
N ARG A 95 2.83 13.50 10.18
CA ARG A 95 1.70 14.24 10.77
C ARG A 95 0.45 13.37 10.83
N SER A 96 0.21 12.60 9.77
CA SER A 96 -0.82 11.58 9.72
C SER A 96 -0.41 10.48 8.74
N VAL A 97 -0.86 9.24 8.99
CA VAL A 97 -0.69 8.13 8.05
C VAL A 97 -2.02 7.40 7.92
N ARG A 98 -2.66 7.55 6.76
CA ARG A 98 -3.88 6.84 6.37
C ARG A 98 -3.61 5.83 5.26
N THR A 99 -4.55 4.92 5.04
CA THR A 99 -4.44 3.85 4.05
C THR A 99 -5.56 3.88 3.02
N ALA A 100 -5.23 3.57 1.77
CA ALA A 100 -6.19 3.38 0.70
C ALA A 100 -5.91 2.08 -0.05
N PHE A 101 -6.94 1.24 -0.16
CA PHE A 101 -6.87 -0.04 -0.85
C PHE A 101 -7.95 -0.17 -1.90
N LEU A 102 -7.60 -0.68 -3.08
CA LEU A 102 -8.63 -1.08 -4.04
C LEU A 102 -9.42 -2.29 -3.53
N LEU A 103 -8.72 -3.31 -3.02
CA LEU A 103 -9.29 -4.57 -2.57
C LEU A 103 -8.91 -4.89 -1.13
N GLU A 104 -9.84 -5.40 -0.34
CA GLU A 104 -9.62 -5.89 1.03
C GLU A 104 -10.06 -7.35 1.17
N LYS A 105 -9.16 -8.19 1.70
CA LYS A 105 -9.38 -9.61 2.06
C LYS A 105 -9.35 -9.79 3.58
N ARG A 106 -10.47 -9.54 4.25
CA ARG A 106 -10.51 -9.47 5.72
C ARG A 106 -10.16 -10.79 6.41
N GLU A 107 -10.54 -11.91 5.82
CA GLU A 107 -10.29 -13.25 6.36
C GLU A 107 -8.82 -13.65 6.39
N GLU A 108 -7.95 -12.97 5.64
CA GLU A 108 -6.52 -13.27 5.54
C GLU A 108 -5.64 -12.36 6.42
N ARG A 109 -6.27 -11.48 7.22
CA ARG A 109 -5.60 -10.47 8.04
C ARG A 109 -4.80 -11.09 9.19
N LYS A 110 -3.57 -10.61 9.39
CA LYS A 110 -2.68 -11.01 10.49
C LYS A 110 -2.42 -9.89 11.49
N VAL A 111 -2.74 -8.65 11.12
CA VAL A 111 -2.56 -7.45 11.95
C VAL A 111 -3.78 -6.55 11.86
N ASP A 112 -4.00 -5.75 12.89
CA ASP A 112 -5.07 -4.76 12.93
C ASP A 112 -4.59 -3.40 12.37
N LEU A 113 -4.36 -3.37 11.06
CA LEU A 113 -4.05 -2.15 10.32
C LEU A 113 -5.33 -1.36 9.99
N PRO A 114 -5.47 -0.07 10.38
CA PRO A 114 -6.61 0.73 9.99
C PRO A 114 -6.83 0.78 8.46
N THR A 115 -8.09 0.70 8.05
CA THR A 115 -8.53 0.73 6.64
C THR A 115 -9.36 1.98 6.39
N ASP A 116 -8.69 3.11 6.15
CA ASP A 116 -9.37 4.41 6.04
C ASP A 116 -10.23 4.50 4.76
N TYR A 117 -9.72 3.94 3.66
CA TYR A 117 -10.44 3.92 2.39
C TYR A 117 -10.28 2.56 1.70
N VAL A 118 -11.41 1.92 1.40
CA VAL A 118 -11.45 0.62 0.72
C VAL A 118 -12.43 0.69 -0.43
N GLY A 119 -12.00 0.32 -1.64
CA GLY A 119 -12.86 0.23 -2.81
C GLY A 119 -13.83 -0.94 -2.72
N PHE A 120 -13.29 -2.16 -2.63
CA PHE A 120 -14.07 -3.40 -2.64
C PHE A 120 -13.57 -4.40 -1.60
N LYS A 121 -14.49 -5.21 -1.07
CA LYS A 121 -14.18 -6.36 -0.21
C LYS A 121 -14.34 -7.63 -1.02
N THR A 122 -13.43 -8.60 -0.87
CA THR A 122 -13.45 -9.85 -1.64
C THR A 122 -12.97 -11.03 -0.82
N LYS A 123 -13.46 -12.22 -1.16
CA LYS A 123 -13.00 -13.52 -0.65
C LYS A 123 -12.26 -14.34 -1.70
N SER A 124 -12.06 -13.78 -2.89
CA SER A 124 -11.43 -14.48 -4.02
C SER A 124 -9.96 -14.75 -3.73
N LYS A 125 -9.52 -16.00 -3.91
CA LYS A 125 -8.15 -16.40 -3.59
C LYS A 125 -7.12 -15.77 -4.53
N PHE A 126 -7.36 -15.87 -5.84
CA PHE A 126 -6.42 -15.43 -6.88
C PHE A 126 -7.03 -14.35 -7.75
N LEU A 127 -6.46 -13.15 -7.67
CA LEU A 127 -6.91 -11.96 -8.39
C LEU A 127 -5.75 -11.41 -9.22
N VAL A 128 -6.04 -11.03 -10.46
CA VAL A 128 -5.09 -10.47 -11.42
C VAL A 128 -5.72 -9.28 -12.13
N GLY A 129 -4.90 -8.48 -12.80
CA GLY A 129 -5.37 -7.31 -13.54
C GLY A 129 -5.41 -6.04 -12.71
N PHE A 130 -5.52 -4.92 -13.40
CA PHE A 130 -5.50 -3.59 -12.81
C PHE A 130 -4.27 -3.36 -11.89
N GLY A 131 -3.10 -3.81 -12.35
CA GLY A 131 -1.83 -3.72 -11.63
C GLY A 131 -1.46 -4.99 -10.86
N LEU A 132 -2.45 -5.81 -10.46
CA LEU A 132 -2.22 -7.09 -9.80
C LEU A 132 -1.59 -8.08 -10.79
N GLY A 133 -0.43 -8.62 -10.40
CA GLY A 133 0.34 -9.56 -11.20
C GLY A 133 0.30 -10.99 -10.67
N TYR A 134 0.39 -11.95 -11.59
CA TYR A 134 0.73 -13.33 -11.29
C TYR A 134 1.82 -13.79 -12.24
N GLN A 135 2.97 -14.22 -11.69
CA GLN A 135 4.17 -14.57 -12.47
C GLN A 135 4.55 -13.47 -13.49
N GLU A 136 4.54 -12.21 -13.04
CA GLU A 136 4.78 -11.01 -13.87
C GLU A 136 3.84 -10.80 -15.07
N LYS A 137 2.71 -11.50 -15.12
CA LYS A 137 1.70 -11.35 -16.17
C LYS A 137 0.42 -10.70 -15.65
N PHE A 138 -0.46 -10.36 -16.59
CA PHE A 138 -1.84 -9.90 -16.38
C PHE A 138 -2.03 -8.50 -15.78
N ARG A 139 -0.97 -7.83 -15.30
CA ARG A 139 -1.06 -6.47 -14.70
C ARG A 139 -1.77 -5.44 -15.60
N ASN A 140 -1.64 -5.60 -16.92
CA ASN A 140 -2.17 -4.69 -17.94
C ASN A 140 -3.67 -4.88 -18.25
N LEU A 141 -4.34 -5.86 -17.66
CA LEU A 141 -5.79 -6.00 -17.85
C LEU A 141 -6.49 -4.77 -17.24
N PRO A 142 -7.45 -4.14 -17.93
CA PRO A 142 -8.15 -2.95 -17.44
C PRO A 142 -9.18 -3.27 -16.34
N VAL A 143 -9.33 -4.55 -15.99
CA VAL A 143 -10.28 -5.05 -15.01
C VAL A 143 -9.55 -5.93 -14.00
N VAL A 144 -10.11 -6.04 -12.80
CA VAL A 144 -9.75 -7.09 -11.85
C VAL A 144 -10.49 -8.36 -12.23
N ALA A 145 -9.77 -9.46 -12.40
CA ALA A 145 -10.31 -10.76 -12.77
C ALA A 145 -9.81 -11.86 -11.82
N THR A 146 -10.59 -12.93 -11.68
CA THR A 146 -10.17 -14.14 -10.98
C THR A 146 -9.39 -15.06 -11.91
N LEU A 147 -8.27 -15.59 -11.44
CA LEU A 147 -7.55 -16.64 -12.15
C LEU A 147 -8.19 -18.00 -11.80
N ALA A 148 -8.60 -18.76 -12.81
CA ALA A 148 -9.20 -20.09 -12.68
C ALA A 148 -8.14 -21.18 -12.48
#